data_AF-A0A2W7QKC1-F1
#
_entry.id   AF-A0A2W7QKC1-F1
#
_cell.length_a   1.000
_cell.length_b   1.000
_cell.length_c   1.000
_cell.angle_alpha   90.00
_cell.angle_beta   90.00
_cell.angle_gamma   90.00
#
_symmetry.space_group_name_H-M   'P 1'
#
loop_
_entity.id
_entity.type
_entity.pdbx_description
1 polymer ?
#
loop_
_entity_poly.entity_id
_entity_poly.type
_entity_poly.pdbx_seq_one_letter_code
_entity_poly.pdbx_strand_id
1 'polypeptide(L)'
;MPGMRVGSLVWRTRTGGNEGREAFLSDNHEHVLVYAKSGFRFGGTKKSLSIYSNPDNDPRGPWTKGDLTVGVGYLDPRAGKGYYPLVDPETGIHYPCNPDGVWRYASLFASGTGARIKTKFIEDWIAEKQVVFPSDQRVEVWSSMDELLQAIDREDVPRSGRSPNLRRELPDLDYWIGKKVGFGTPRFKRFVKDLKNSTQPLSSWITPKSELGYVGGEDNGIVSGTNEEGAKTVKAIFGSKAFNYAKPVSLIRELVRQSTSPGDVVLDFFAGSATTAQAVMELNAEDGGDRRFIMASSTEATAEAPEKNICRDVTAERIRRLNASNDKKFANLSAEFAYLRCREIEFEDLDQDLTPVGGLGCT
;
A
#
# COMPACT_ATOMS: atom_id res chain seq x y z
N MET A 1 -22.42 2.69 12.45
CA MET A 1 -21.10 3.17 12.93
C MET A 1 -20.49 4.15 11.92
N PRO A 2 -20.93 5.42 11.87
CA PRO A 2 -20.26 6.45 11.09
C PRO A 2 -18.81 6.62 11.57
N GLY A 3 -17.85 6.76 10.64
CA GLY A 3 -16.46 7.10 10.98
C GLY A 3 -15.49 5.95 11.30
N MET A 4 -15.95 4.70 11.41
CA MET A 4 -15.05 3.54 11.69
C MET A 4 -14.55 2.83 10.43
N ARG A 5 -15.11 3.12 9.25
CA ARG A 5 -14.72 2.46 8.00
C ARG A 5 -13.32 2.92 7.60
N VAL A 6 -12.39 1.96 7.48
CA VAL A 6 -11.05 2.19 6.95
C VAL A 6 -11.04 1.99 5.44
N GLY A 7 -11.65 0.91 4.95
CA GLY A 7 -11.67 0.59 3.52
C GLY A 7 -12.12 -0.84 3.23
N SER A 8 -11.75 -1.34 2.06
CA SER A 8 -11.98 -2.73 1.64
C SER A 8 -10.78 -3.24 0.85
N LEU A 9 -10.37 -4.49 1.12
CA LEU A 9 -9.38 -5.20 0.32
C LEU A 9 -10.10 -6.07 -0.71
N VAL A 10 -9.51 -6.24 -1.90
CA VAL A 10 -10.06 -7.09 -2.97
C VAL A 10 -9.21 -8.34 -3.07
N TRP A 11 -9.82 -9.50 -2.86
CA TRP A 11 -9.17 -10.80 -2.89
C TRP A 11 -9.69 -11.64 -4.04
N ARG A 12 -8.79 -12.17 -4.87
CA ARG A 12 -9.15 -13.10 -5.95
C ARG A 12 -9.42 -14.50 -5.39
N THR A 13 -10.63 -14.99 -5.63
CA THR A 13 -11.09 -16.28 -5.09
C THR A 13 -10.85 -17.45 -6.03
N ARG A 14 -10.75 -17.19 -7.35
CA ARG A 14 -10.58 -18.19 -8.40
C ARG A 14 -9.98 -17.59 -9.68
N THR A 15 -9.49 -18.46 -10.56
CA THR A 15 -9.24 -18.10 -11.97
C THR A 15 -10.58 -18.06 -12.69
N GLY A 16 -10.77 -17.08 -13.59
CA GLY A 16 -12.04 -16.92 -14.29
C GLY A 16 -12.42 -18.12 -15.13
N GLY A 17 -13.73 -18.33 -15.27
CA GLY A 17 -14.32 -19.40 -16.07
C GLY A 17 -15.48 -18.88 -16.92
N ASN A 18 -16.07 -19.76 -17.74
CA ASN A 18 -17.15 -19.43 -18.67
C ASN A 18 -18.52 -19.21 -17.98
N GLU A 19 -18.56 -19.04 -16.66
CA GLU A 19 -19.78 -18.88 -15.86
C GLU A 19 -20.37 -17.46 -15.92
N GLY A 20 -20.10 -16.70 -16.99
CA GLY A 20 -20.32 -15.26 -17.08
C GLY A 20 -21.77 -14.76 -17.00
N ARG A 21 -22.73 -15.63 -16.71
CA ARG A 21 -24.18 -15.39 -16.80
C ARG A 21 -24.53 -14.70 -18.14
N GLU A 22 -25.71 -14.11 -18.27
CA GLU A 22 -26.17 -13.47 -19.52
C GLU A 22 -25.25 -12.33 -19.98
N ALA A 23 -24.58 -11.65 -19.05
CA ALA A 23 -23.72 -10.50 -19.33
C ALA A 23 -22.27 -10.88 -19.69
N PHE A 24 -21.93 -12.17 -19.76
CA PHE A 24 -20.56 -12.66 -20.01
C PHE A 24 -19.50 -12.11 -19.02
N LEU A 25 -19.90 -11.84 -17.78
CA LEU A 25 -19.07 -11.33 -16.68
C LEU A 25 -18.88 -12.40 -15.59
N SER A 26 -17.63 -12.79 -15.36
CA SER A 26 -17.25 -13.77 -14.34
C SER A 26 -16.73 -13.08 -13.07
N ASP A 27 -17.50 -13.16 -11.98
CA ASP A 27 -17.09 -12.65 -10.67
C ASP A 27 -16.08 -13.61 -10.00
N ASN A 28 -14.84 -13.14 -9.92
CA ASN A 28 -13.68 -13.93 -9.48
C ASN A 28 -13.00 -13.38 -8.23
N HIS A 29 -13.65 -12.44 -7.55
CA HIS A 29 -13.12 -11.80 -6.37
C HIS A 29 -14.18 -11.67 -5.27
N GLU A 30 -13.70 -11.55 -4.04
CA GLU A 30 -14.47 -11.22 -2.84
C GLU A 30 -13.85 -9.99 -2.18
N HIS A 31 -14.60 -9.38 -1.27
CA HIS A 31 -14.15 -8.21 -0.50
C HIS A 31 -13.88 -8.56 0.96
N VAL A 32 -12.78 -8.03 1.50
CA VAL A 32 -12.53 -7.98 2.95
C VAL A 32 -12.81 -6.56 3.42
N LEU A 33 -13.89 -6.38 4.16
CA LEU A 33 -14.26 -5.06 4.69
C LEU A 33 -13.47 -4.76 5.97
N VAL A 34 -12.92 -3.55 6.07
CA VAL A 34 -12.06 -3.15 7.19
C VAL A 34 -12.70 -2.00 7.94
N TYR A 35 -12.97 -2.24 9.23
CA TYR A 35 -13.42 -1.25 10.19
C TYR A 35 -12.47 -1.23 11.38
N ALA A 36 -12.17 -0.05 11.91
CA ALA A 36 -11.27 0.09 13.03
C ALA A 36 -11.62 1.28 13.92
N LYS A 37 -11.13 1.22 15.17
CA LYS A 37 -11.14 2.36 16.10
C LYS A 37 -10.11 3.40 15.65
N SER A 38 -10.27 4.62 16.15
CA SER A 38 -9.29 5.70 15.93
C SER A 38 -7.88 5.26 16.36
N GLY A 39 -6.87 5.63 15.57
CA GLY A 39 -5.47 5.29 15.81
C GLY A 39 -5.00 3.95 15.25
N PHE A 40 -5.90 3.06 14.80
CA PHE A 40 -5.51 1.82 14.14
C PHE A 40 -4.72 2.09 12.85
N ARG A 41 -3.68 1.29 12.62
CA ARG A 41 -2.87 1.32 11.40
C ARG A 41 -2.44 -0.11 11.06
N PHE A 42 -2.46 -0.44 9.78
CA PHE A 42 -1.78 -1.65 9.31
C PHE A 42 -0.26 -1.52 9.48
N GLY A 43 0.41 -2.63 9.74
CA GLY A 43 1.88 -2.69 9.88
C GLY A 43 2.61 -2.21 8.63
N GLY A 44 2.03 -2.42 7.46
CA GLY A 44 2.61 -2.07 6.17
C GLY A 44 3.79 -2.97 5.79
N THR A 45 4.54 -2.57 4.77
CA THR A 45 5.77 -3.24 4.36
C THR A 45 6.97 -2.34 4.60
N LYS A 46 8.11 -2.89 5.05
CA LYS A 46 9.33 -2.10 5.22
C LYS A 46 9.76 -1.54 3.87
N LYS A 47 10.08 -0.25 3.83
CA LYS A 47 10.62 0.38 2.62
C LYS A 47 11.96 -0.24 2.29
N SER A 48 12.13 -0.67 1.03
CA SER A 48 13.45 -0.99 0.51
C SER A 48 14.30 0.29 0.46
N LEU A 49 15.54 0.19 0.93
CA LEU A 49 16.54 1.24 0.79
C LEU A 49 17.43 1.04 -0.45
N SER A 50 17.19 -0.01 -1.26
CA SER A 50 18.02 -0.36 -2.42
C SER A 50 18.10 0.74 -3.48
N ILE A 51 17.07 1.59 -3.57
CA ILE A 51 17.01 2.72 -4.53
C ILE A 51 17.76 3.97 -4.05
N TYR A 52 18.32 3.95 -2.83
CA TYR A 52 19.08 5.05 -2.26
C TYR A 52 20.58 4.84 -2.47
N SER A 53 21.28 5.89 -2.85
CA SER A 53 22.73 5.90 -3.05
C SER A 53 23.30 7.27 -2.67
N ASN A 54 24.62 7.39 -2.56
CA ASN A 54 25.27 8.68 -2.31
C ASN A 54 26.39 8.95 -3.34
N PRO A 55 26.04 9.07 -4.63
CA PRO A 55 27.04 9.14 -5.71
C PRO A 55 27.88 10.43 -5.66
N ASP A 56 27.39 11.46 -4.99
CA ASP A 56 28.01 12.79 -4.91
C ASP A 56 28.60 13.10 -3.52
N ASN A 57 28.75 12.09 -2.66
CA ASN A 57 29.28 12.23 -1.30
C ASN A 57 28.58 13.33 -0.48
N ASP A 58 27.26 13.46 -0.64
CA ASP A 58 26.48 14.43 0.11
C ASP A 58 26.56 14.10 1.62
N PRO A 59 26.93 15.08 2.49
CA PRO A 59 27.11 14.84 3.94
C PRO A 59 25.80 14.45 4.65
N ARG A 60 24.64 14.64 3.98
CA ARG A 60 23.33 14.24 4.50
C ARG A 60 23.06 12.74 4.32
N GLY A 61 23.93 12.00 3.63
CA GLY A 61 23.86 10.56 3.45
C GLY A 61 23.12 10.13 2.19
N PRO A 62 22.77 8.83 2.07
CA PRO A 62 22.11 8.29 0.88
C PRO A 62 20.79 8.97 0.54
N TRP A 63 20.55 9.19 -0.74
CA TRP A 63 19.37 9.82 -1.31
C TRP A 63 18.88 9.13 -2.58
N THR A 64 17.65 9.42 -2.96
CA THR A 64 17.08 9.01 -4.25
C THR A 64 16.47 10.21 -4.98
N LYS A 65 16.29 10.08 -6.30
CA LYS A 65 15.71 11.13 -7.15
C LYS A 65 14.20 11.22 -6.88
N GLY A 66 13.75 12.38 -6.44
CA GLY A 66 12.34 12.69 -6.23
C GLY A 66 11.84 13.78 -7.18
N ASP A 67 10.51 13.91 -7.23
CA ASP A 67 9.86 14.88 -8.10
C ASP A 67 10.08 16.33 -7.64
N LEU A 68 10.39 17.18 -8.60
CA LEU A 68 10.45 18.63 -8.44
C LEU A 68 9.20 19.33 -9.00
N THR A 69 8.23 18.58 -9.51
CA THR A 69 6.99 19.11 -10.11
C THR A 69 5.76 18.76 -9.29
N VAL A 70 4.66 19.43 -9.63
CA VAL A 70 3.30 19.15 -9.18
C VAL A 70 2.39 19.12 -10.40
N GLY A 71 1.47 18.15 -10.48
CA GLY A 71 0.56 17.97 -11.63
C GLY A 71 -0.56 19.00 -11.66
N VAL A 72 -0.19 20.27 -11.85
CA VAL A 72 -1.09 21.42 -11.93
C VAL A 72 -0.62 22.28 -13.09
N GLY A 73 -1.55 22.64 -13.97
CA GLY A 73 -1.26 23.48 -15.13
C GLY A 73 -0.95 24.93 -14.75
N TYR A 74 -0.16 25.63 -15.55
CA TYR A 74 0.39 26.95 -15.20
C TYR A 74 -0.64 28.07 -15.05
N LEU A 75 -1.82 27.93 -15.68
CA LEU A 75 -2.94 28.86 -15.55
C LEU A 75 -3.82 28.57 -14.32
N ASP A 76 -3.66 27.42 -13.68
CA ASP A 76 -4.43 27.06 -12.50
C ASP A 76 -3.97 27.91 -11.30
N PRO A 77 -4.87 28.56 -10.55
CA PRO A 77 -4.49 29.36 -9.37
C PRO A 77 -3.65 28.59 -8.35
N ARG A 78 -3.80 27.25 -8.28
CA ARG A 78 -3.01 26.37 -7.40
C ARG A 78 -1.55 26.25 -7.83
N ALA A 79 -1.21 26.59 -9.08
CA ALA A 79 0.17 26.65 -9.56
C ALA A 79 0.99 27.75 -8.85
N GLY A 80 0.31 28.78 -8.32
CA GLY A 80 0.96 29.89 -7.64
C GLY A 80 2.06 30.53 -8.50
N LYS A 81 3.28 30.62 -7.97
CA LYS A 81 4.48 31.11 -8.68
C LYS A 81 5.43 29.97 -9.08
N GLY A 82 4.86 28.82 -9.43
CA GLY A 82 5.59 27.60 -9.81
C GLY A 82 5.99 27.52 -11.29
N TYR A 83 5.46 28.38 -12.16
CA TYR A 83 5.81 28.40 -13.59
C TYR A 83 6.89 29.45 -13.86
N TYR A 84 8.13 28.99 -14.05
CA TYR A 84 9.30 29.83 -14.32
C TYR A 84 10.44 28.99 -14.93
N PRO A 85 11.40 29.62 -15.63
CA PRO A 85 12.61 28.93 -16.08
C PRO A 85 13.51 28.59 -14.88
N LEU A 86 13.80 27.31 -14.70
CA LEU A 86 14.74 26.87 -13.66
C LEU A 86 16.16 26.98 -14.21
N VAL A 87 17.09 27.52 -13.42
CA VAL A 87 18.47 27.74 -13.86
C VAL A 87 19.42 26.95 -12.99
N ASP A 88 20.34 26.22 -13.62
CA ASP A 88 21.51 25.68 -12.96
C ASP A 88 22.59 26.80 -12.85
N PRO A 89 22.89 27.29 -11.63
CA PRO A 89 23.81 28.39 -11.45
C PRO A 89 25.27 28.02 -11.77
N GLU A 90 25.63 26.74 -11.77
CA GLU A 90 27.01 26.30 -12.05
C GLU A 90 27.29 26.27 -13.56
N THR A 91 26.33 25.81 -14.35
CA THR A 91 26.50 25.63 -15.80
C THR A 91 25.88 26.74 -16.65
N GLY A 92 24.94 27.50 -16.05
CA GLY A 92 24.11 28.46 -16.76
C GLY A 92 23.08 27.81 -17.69
N ILE A 93 22.79 26.52 -17.52
CA ILE A 93 21.75 25.81 -18.28
C ILE A 93 20.37 26.14 -17.70
N HIS A 94 19.42 26.44 -18.59
CA HIS A 94 18.04 26.75 -18.29
C HIS A 94 17.14 25.55 -18.64
N TYR A 95 16.13 25.30 -17.80
CA TYR A 95 15.20 24.19 -17.96
C TYR A 95 13.77 24.73 -18.03
N PRO A 96 13.04 24.45 -19.12
CA PRO A 96 11.66 24.89 -19.27
C PRO A 96 10.75 24.11 -18.32
N CYS A 97 9.87 24.85 -17.66
CA CYS A 97 8.80 24.27 -16.85
C CYS A 97 7.78 23.59 -17.76
N ASN A 98 7.26 22.43 -17.36
CA ASN A 98 6.12 21.84 -18.06
C ASN A 98 4.86 22.70 -17.78
N PRO A 99 4.17 23.23 -18.80
CA PRO A 99 2.96 24.02 -18.60
C PRO A 99 1.79 23.21 -18.04
N ASP A 100 1.78 21.87 -18.14
CA ASP A 100 0.75 21.00 -17.55
C ASP A 100 1.13 20.51 -16.14
N GLY A 101 2.35 20.82 -15.68
CA GLY A 101 2.87 20.35 -14.40
C GLY A 101 4.02 21.21 -13.90
N VAL A 102 3.67 22.25 -13.16
CA VAL A 102 4.62 23.29 -12.73
C VAL A 102 5.64 22.84 -11.69
N TRP A 103 6.68 23.63 -11.45
CA TRP A 103 7.61 23.38 -10.35
C TRP A 103 6.91 23.43 -9.00
N ARG A 104 7.31 22.54 -8.09
CA ARG A 104 6.73 22.38 -6.75
C ARG A 104 7.03 23.56 -5.83
N TYR A 105 8.19 24.18 -6.00
CA TYR A 105 8.63 25.31 -5.17
C TYR A 105 8.51 26.58 -5.99
N ALA A 106 8.14 27.69 -5.34
CA ALA A 106 8.17 28.98 -6.00
C ALA A 106 9.62 29.45 -6.20
N SER A 107 9.83 30.27 -7.22
CA SER A 107 11.09 30.98 -7.43
C SER A 107 11.03 32.37 -6.80
N LEU A 108 12.12 32.79 -6.15
CA LEU A 108 12.28 34.17 -5.68
C LEU A 108 12.30 35.14 -6.86
N PHE A 109 12.93 34.76 -7.98
CA PHE A 109 12.91 35.54 -9.23
C PHE A 109 11.48 35.77 -9.73
N ALA A 110 10.65 34.72 -9.76
CA ALA A 110 9.25 34.83 -10.19
C ALA A 110 8.33 35.53 -9.18
N SER A 111 8.72 35.55 -7.89
CA SER A 111 7.91 36.11 -6.80
C SER A 111 8.26 37.55 -6.45
N GLY A 112 9.46 38.01 -6.80
CA GLY A 112 10.00 39.33 -6.46
C GLY A 112 10.75 39.36 -5.13
N THR A 113 11.70 40.29 -4.99
CA THR A 113 12.69 40.36 -3.89
C THR A 113 12.10 40.61 -2.50
N GLY A 114 10.86 41.08 -2.39
CA GLY A 114 10.14 41.27 -1.12
C GLY A 114 9.24 40.10 -0.72
N ALA A 115 9.17 39.04 -1.52
CA ALA A 115 8.26 37.92 -1.28
C ALA A 115 8.70 37.11 -0.06
N ARG A 116 7.71 36.71 0.76
CA ARG A 116 7.91 35.79 1.89
C ARG A 116 7.15 34.50 1.64
N ILE A 117 7.80 33.36 1.90
CA ILE A 117 7.20 32.03 1.79
C ILE A 117 7.30 31.31 3.13
N LYS A 118 6.34 30.42 3.41
CA LYS A 118 6.35 29.60 4.64
C LYS A 118 7.47 28.56 4.67
N THR A 119 8.00 28.21 3.51
CA THR A 119 9.05 27.20 3.32
C THR A 119 10.32 27.87 2.80
N LYS A 120 10.82 27.44 1.65
CA LYS A 120 12.02 27.93 0.97
C LYS A 120 11.72 28.10 -0.51
N PHE A 121 12.36 29.06 -1.15
CA PHE A 121 12.32 29.20 -2.60
C PHE A 121 13.20 28.13 -3.26
N ILE A 122 13.02 27.90 -4.56
CA ILE A 122 13.84 26.93 -5.29
C ILE A 122 15.32 27.27 -5.24
N GLU A 123 15.67 28.56 -5.25
CA GLU A 123 17.04 29.04 -5.20
C GLU A 123 17.73 28.65 -3.88
N ASP A 124 17.01 28.66 -2.76
CA ASP A 124 17.52 28.19 -1.46
C ASP A 124 17.81 26.68 -1.52
N TRP A 125 16.90 25.90 -2.12
CA TRP A 125 17.10 24.45 -2.29
C TRP A 125 18.27 24.11 -3.22
N ILE A 126 18.48 24.92 -4.26
CA ILE A 126 19.64 24.81 -5.16
C ILE A 126 20.92 25.12 -4.40
N ALA A 127 20.96 26.22 -3.64
CA ALA A 127 22.12 26.61 -2.83
C ALA A 127 22.48 25.54 -1.80
N GLU A 128 21.48 24.86 -1.23
CA GLU A 128 21.65 23.72 -0.33
C GLU A 128 21.96 22.39 -1.04
N LYS A 129 22.22 22.42 -2.36
CA LYS A 129 22.52 21.24 -3.19
C LYS A 129 21.45 20.15 -3.09
N GLN A 130 20.20 20.53 -2.83
CA GLN A 130 19.08 19.61 -2.71
C GLN A 130 18.32 19.42 -4.03
N VAL A 131 18.59 20.26 -5.02
CA VAL A 131 18.25 20.04 -6.42
C VAL A 131 19.47 19.43 -7.12
N VAL A 132 19.25 18.37 -7.89
CA VAL A 132 20.27 17.78 -8.75
C VAL A 132 19.92 18.07 -10.22
N PHE A 133 20.86 18.69 -10.91
CA PHE A 133 20.78 18.95 -12.34
C PHE A 133 21.42 17.79 -13.13
N PRO A 134 20.93 17.48 -14.34
CA PRO A 134 21.55 16.47 -15.19
C PRO A 134 22.97 16.90 -15.62
N SER A 135 23.96 16.03 -15.40
CA SER A 135 25.35 16.29 -15.79
C SER A 135 25.65 15.90 -17.24
N ASP A 136 25.02 14.82 -17.72
CA ASP A 136 25.12 14.33 -19.09
C ASP A 136 23.75 14.49 -19.77
N GLN A 137 23.65 15.46 -20.68
CA GLN A 137 22.41 15.80 -21.36
C GLN A 137 22.69 16.59 -22.65
N ARG A 138 21.72 16.56 -23.58
CA ARG A 138 21.67 17.48 -24.71
C ARG A 138 21.37 18.90 -24.21
N VAL A 139 22.07 19.88 -24.78
CA VAL A 139 21.86 21.30 -24.56
C VAL A 139 21.78 21.98 -25.91
N GLU A 140 20.79 22.84 -26.09
CA GLU A 140 20.59 23.61 -27.32
C GLU A 140 20.59 25.12 -27.05
N VAL A 141 20.93 25.90 -28.06
CA VAL A 141 20.82 27.36 -28.03
C VAL A 141 20.13 27.80 -29.32
N TRP A 142 18.98 28.45 -29.19
CA TRP A 142 18.29 29.05 -30.34
C TRP A 142 18.66 30.53 -30.45
N SER A 143 19.16 30.94 -31.62
CA SER A 143 19.67 32.30 -31.85
C SER A 143 18.56 33.28 -32.21
N SER A 144 17.38 32.79 -32.61
CA SER A 144 16.24 33.60 -33.00
C SER A 144 14.90 32.94 -32.64
N MET A 145 13.83 33.74 -32.59
CA MET A 145 12.46 33.24 -32.39
C MET A 145 12.07 32.22 -33.47
N ASP A 146 12.46 32.45 -34.72
CA ASP A 146 12.13 31.55 -35.83
C ASP A 146 12.78 30.17 -35.66
N GLU A 147 14.03 30.12 -35.19
CA GLU A 147 14.71 28.84 -34.88
C GLU A 147 13.99 28.08 -33.77
N LEU A 148 13.60 28.78 -32.70
CA LEU A 148 12.85 28.17 -31.59
C LEU A 148 11.48 27.66 -32.06
N LEU A 149 10.73 28.45 -32.83
CA LEU A 149 9.42 28.04 -33.35
C LEU A 149 9.53 26.84 -34.28
N GLN A 150 10.55 26.77 -35.14
CA GLN A 150 10.81 25.59 -35.97
C GLN A 150 11.15 24.35 -35.13
N ALA A 151 11.91 24.52 -34.04
CA ALA A 151 12.20 23.42 -33.12
C ALA A 151 10.91 22.92 -32.43
N ILE A 152 10.05 23.84 -31.98
CA ILE A 152 8.73 23.51 -31.41
C ILE A 152 7.88 22.74 -32.43
N ASP A 153 7.80 23.19 -33.68
CA ASP A 153 7.00 22.55 -34.73
C ASP A 153 7.48 21.14 -35.07
N ARG A 154 8.78 20.88 -34.92
CA ARG A 154 9.40 19.56 -35.11
C ARG A 154 9.35 18.69 -33.85
N GLU A 155 8.74 19.18 -32.77
CA GLU A 155 8.81 18.59 -31.42
C GLU A 155 10.24 18.36 -30.90
N ASP A 156 11.23 19.12 -31.40
CA ASP A 156 12.63 19.04 -31.01
C ASP A 156 12.97 20.04 -29.89
N VAL A 157 12.20 19.97 -28.81
CA VAL A 157 12.35 20.78 -27.60
C VAL A 157 12.30 19.88 -26.37
N PRO A 158 12.74 20.34 -25.18
CA PRO A 158 12.65 19.54 -23.96
C PRO A 158 11.21 19.06 -23.68
N ARG A 159 11.07 17.82 -23.22
CA ARG A 159 9.76 17.19 -22.98
C ARG A 159 9.68 16.58 -21.59
N SER A 160 8.47 16.53 -21.05
CA SER A 160 8.10 15.75 -19.87
C SER A 160 7.21 14.59 -20.29
N GLY A 161 7.79 13.41 -20.43
CA GLY A 161 7.10 12.27 -21.03
C GLY A 161 6.75 12.56 -22.50
N ARG A 162 5.45 12.57 -22.82
CA ARG A 162 4.96 12.90 -24.18
C ARG A 162 4.66 14.39 -24.37
N SER A 163 4.69 15.22 -23.33
CA SER A 163 4.31 16.63 -23.42
C SER A 163 5.54 17.52 -23.68
N PRO A 164 5.57 18.34 -24.74
CA PRO A 164 6.57 19.39 -24.90
C PRO A 164 6.47 20.44 -23.79
N ASN A 165 7.62 20.85 -23.26
CA ASN A 165 7.71 21.89 -22.23
C ASN A 165 7.68 23.30 -22.84
N LEU A 166 8.00 23.45 -24.13
CA LEU A 166 7.89 24.69 -24.90
C LEU A 166 6.84 24.52 -25.99
N ARG A 167 5.92 25.48 -26.13
CA ARG A 167 4.81 25.46 -27.10
C ARG A 167 4.53 26.87 -27.59
N ARG A 168 3.98 27.00 -28.80
CA ARG A 168 3.76 28.29 -29.48
C ARG A 168 2.91 29.27 -28.66
N GLU A 169 1.94 28.75 -27.91
CA GLU A 169 0.98 29.51 -27.13
C GLU A 169 1.48 29.94 -25.76
N LEU A 170 2.66 29.47 -25.33
CA LEU A 170 3.18 29.80 -24.00
C LEU A 170 3.63 31.26 -23.92
N PRO A 171 3.39 31.92 -22.78
CA PRO A 171 4.00 33.22 -22.53
C PRO A 171 5.53 33.07 -22.42
N ASP A 172 6.25 34.14 -22.70
CA ASP A 172 7.69 34.27 -22.43
C ASP A 172 8.61 33.38 -23.29
N LEU A 173 8.21 33.05 -24.53
CA LEU A 173 9.07 32.30 -25.47
C LEU A 173 10.37 33.04 -25.81
N ASP A 174 10.36 34.38 -25.77
CA ASP A 174 11.50 35.25 -26.01
C ASP A 174 12.62 35.07 -24.98
N TYR A 175 12.28 34.66 -23.74
CA TYR A 175 13.26 34.35 -22.70
C TYR A 175 14.31 33.33 -23.14
N TRP A 176 13.91 32.36 -23.96
CA TRP A 176 14.74 31.22 -24.34
C TRP A 176 15.76 31.52 -25.44
N ILE A 177 15.65 32.68 -26.09
CA ILE A 177 16.55 33.07 -27.17
C ILE A 177 17.93 33.40 -26.60
N GLY A 178 18.96 32.78 -27.17
CA GLY A 178 20.34 32.88 -26.73
C GLY A 178 20.66 32.18 -25.39
N LYS A 179 19.71 31.43 -24.81
CA LYS A 179 19.93 30.66 -23.57
C LYS A 179 20.38 29.24 -23.89
N LYS A 180 21.24 28.68 -23.04
CA LYS A 180 21.54 27.25 -23.03
C LYS A 180 20.36 26.50 -22.44
N VAL A 181 19.67 25.70 -23.24
CA VAL A 181 18.46 24.99 -22.83
C VAL A 181 18.74 23.50 -22.70
N GLY A 182 18.56 22.97 -21.49
CA GLY A 182 18.81 21.56 -21.18
C GLY A 182 17.60 20.68 -21.52
N PHE A 183 17.85 19.52 -22.10
CA PHE A 183 16.82 18.51 -22.40
C PHE A 183 16.64 17.49 -21.27
N GLY A 184 17.54 17.47 -20.29
CA GLY A 184 17.40 16.62 -19.11
C GLY A 184 16.39 17.19 -18.10
N THR A 185 16.07 16.40 -17.09
CA THR A 185 15.09 16.79 -16.05
C THR A 185 15.75 16.96 -14.69
N PRO A 186 15.79 18.18 -14.13
CA PRO A 186 16.21 18.42 -12.75
C PRO A 186 15.34 17.64 -11.75
N ARG A 187 15.96 17.10 -10.70
CA ARG A 187 15.28 16.29 -9.67
C ARG A 187 15.55 16.84 -8.28
N PHE A 188 14.68 16.51 -7.35
CA PHE A 188 14.88 16.83 -5.93
C PHE A 188 15.53 15.64 -5.22
N LYS A 189 16.55 15.87 -4.39
CA LYS A 189 17.14 14.81 -3.56
C LYS A 189 16.21 14.48 -2.38
N ARG A 190 15.88 13.20 -2.24
CA ARG A 190 15.12 12.66 -1.10
C ARG A 190 16.04 11.78 -0.25
N PHE A 191 16.43 12.25 0.93
CA PHE A 191 17.37 11.54 1.79
C PHE A 191 16.70 10.46 2.64
N VAL A 192 17.43 9.38 2.93
CA VAL A 192 16.98 8.32 3.86
C VAL A 192 16.64 8.91 5.22
N LYS A 193 17.47 9.82 5.75
CA LYS A 193 17.26 10.43 7.08
C LYS A 193 15.98 11.26 7.19
N ASP A 194 15.42 11.71 6.06
CA ASP A 194 14.20 12.51 6.01
C ASP A 194 12.94 11.63 5.85
N LEU A 195 13.10 10.30 5.81
CA LEU A 195 11.98 9.36 5.75
C LEU A 195 11.16 9.41 7.03
N LYS A 196 9.98 10.03 6.95
CA LYS A 196 9.02 10.11 8.07
C LYS A 196 8.47 8.75 8.52
N ASN A 197 8.34 7.81 7.58
CA ASN A 197 7.82 6.47 7.85
C ASN A 197 8.78 5.44 7.25
N SER A 198 9.19 4.48 8.07
CA SER A 198 10.00 3.32 7.68
C SER A 198 9.22 2.28 6.89
N THR A 199 7.89 2.32 6.94
CA THR A 199 6.98 1.44 6.21
C THR A 199 6.20 2.17 5.13
N GLN A 200 5.82 1.43 4.09
CA GLN A 200 4.83 1.84 3.10
C GLN A 200 3.44 1.40 3.56
N PRO A 201 2.38 2.19 3.28
CA PRO A 201 1.00 1.77 3.53
C PRO A 201 0.69 0.44 2.84
N LEU A 202 -0.23 -0.35 3.39
CA LEU A 202 -0.68 -1.60 2.76
C LEU A 202 -1.56 -1.32 1.53
N SER A 203 -1.34 -2.04 0.43
CA SER A 203 -2.22 -1.98 -0.75
C SER A 203 -3.59 -2.60 -0.47
N SER A 204 -4.65 -2.04 -1.05
CA SER A 204 -5.98 -2.66 -1.01
C SER A 204 -6.13 -3.83 -1.99
N TRP A 205 -5.14 -4.04 -2.86
CA TRP A 205 -5.12 -5.16 -3.81
C TRP A 205 -4.38 -6.35 -3.21
N ILE A 206 -5.02 -7.52 -3.26
CA ILE A 206 -4.41 -8.77 -2.82
C ILE A 206 -3.95 -9.54 -4.05
N THR A 207 -2.62 -9.65 -4.18
CA THR A 207 -1.95 -10.28 -5.30
C THR A 207 -2.06 -11.81 -5.20
N PRO A 208 -2.61 -12.49 -6.22
CA PRO A 208 -2.61 -13.95 -6.27
C PRO A 208 -1.18 -14.49 -6.36
N LYS A 209 -0.87 -15.59 -5.67
CA LYS A 209 0.46 -16.25 -5.75
C LYS A 209 0.91 -16.55 -7.18
N SER A 210 -0.01 -16.86 -8.09
CA SER A 210 0.28 -17.13 -9.51
C SER A 210 0.76 -15.90 -10.28
N GLU A 211 0.53 -14.69 -9.75
CA GLU A 211 0.84 -13.43 -10.43
C GLU A 211 2.08 -12.73 -9.87
N LEU A 212 2.71 -13.28 -8.82
CA LEU A 212 3.91 -12.74 -8.19
C LEU A 212 5.02 -12.38 -9.18
N GLY A 213 5.20 -13.18 -10.25
CA GLY A 213 6.24 -12.94 -11.26
C GLY A 213 5.95 -11.75 -12.21
N TYR A 214 4.70 -11.27 -12.25
CA TYR A 214 4.29 -10.14 -13.08
C TYR A 214 4.19 -8.83 -12.29
N VAL A 215 4.12 -8.93 -10.96
CA VAL A 215 4.12 -7.75 -10.09
C VAL A 215 5.57 -7.39 -9.80
N GLY A 216 5.97 -6.16 -10.14
CA GLY A 216 7.32 -5.66 -9.85
C GLY A 216 7.63 -5.76 -8.35
N GLY A 217 8.89 -6.02 -8.00
CA GLY A 217 9.38 -6.37 -6.65
C GLY A 217 9.23 -5.31 -5.54
N GLU A 218 8.31 -4.35 -5.71
CA GLU A 218 7.97 -3.30 -4.74
C GLU A 218 6.48 -3.33 -4.35
N ASP A 219 5.77 -4.47 -4.53
CA ASP A 219 4.38 -4.57 -4.09
C ASP A 219 4.28 -4.50 -2.56
N ASN A 220 3.51 -3.53 -2.09
CA ASN A 220 3.13 -3.33 -0.70
C ASN A 220 1.80 -4.03 -0.36
N GLY A 221 1.32 -4.92 -1.21
CA GLY A 221 0.11 -5.72 -1.04
C GLY A 221 0.29 -7.06 -0.33
N ILE A 222 -0.83 -7.66 0.04
CA ILE A 222 -0.89 -9.02 0.56
C ILE A 222 -0.79 -10.00 -0.60
N VAL A 223 -0.03 -11.09 -0.40
CA VAL A 223 0.03 -12.20 -1.34
C VAL A 223 -0.76 -13.37 -0.79
N SER A 224 -1.73 -13.86 -1.55
CA SER A 224 -2.63 -14.93 -1.11
C SER A 224 -2.88 -15.99 -2.17
N GLY A 225 -3.20 -17.21 -1.73
CA GLY A 225 -3.83 -18.21 -2.56
C GLY A 225 -5.32 -17.92 -2.82
N THR A 226 -5.92 -18.78 -3.65
CA THR A 226 -7.34 -18.82 -4.00
C THR A 226 -8.07 -19.88 -3.15
N ASN A 227 -9.38 -20.06 -3.37
CA ASN A 227 -10.17 -21.12 -2.71
C ASN A 227 -9.54 -22.52 -2.77
N GLU A 228 -8.76 -22.81 -3.82
CA GLU A 228 -8.04 -24.07 -3.95
C GLU A 228 -7.03 -24.32 -2.82
N GLU A 229 -6.37 -23.28 -2.31
CA GLU A 229 -5.41 -23.42 -1.20
C GLU A 229 -6.12 -23.89 0.07
N GLY A 230 -7.30 -23.33 0.36
CA GLY A 230 -8.11 -23.73 1.51
C GLY A 230 -8.46 -25.22 1.46
N ALA A 231 -9.00 -25.67 0.32
CA ALA A 231 -9.36 -27.08 0.11
C ALA A 231 -8.16 -28.03 0.21
N LYS A 232 -7.01 -27.66 -0.38
CA LYS A 232 -5.76 -28.46 -0.30
C LYS A 232 -5.26 -28.55 1.13
N THR A 233 -5.32 -27.46 1.89
CA THR A 233 -4.86 -27.41 3.28
C THR A 233 -5.73 -28.27 4.20
N VAL A 234 -7.06 -28.19 4.05
CA VAL A 234 -7.98 -29.07 4.81
C VAL A 234 -7.67 -30.54 4.53
N LYS A 235 -7.50 -30.93 3.25
CA LYS A 235 -7.17 -32.31 2.89
C LYS A 235 -5.82 -32.75 3.48
N ALA A 236 -4.81 -31.88 3.50
CA ALA A 236 -3.50 -32.19 4.06
C ALA A 236 -3.55 -32.46 5.58
N ILE A 237 -4.36 -31.69 6.32
CA ILE A 237 -4.48 -31.83 7.78
C ILE A 237 -5.40 -33.00 8.15
N PHE A 238 -6.53 -33.15 7.46
CA PHE A 238 -7.56 -34.12 7.82
C PHE A 238 -7.40 -35.48 7.15
N GLY A 239 -6.64 -35.56 6.05
CA GLY A 239 -6.57 -36.73 5.17
C GLY A 239 -7.79 -36.87 4.23
N SER A 240 -8.83 -36.07 4.45
CA SER A 240 -10.10 -36.08 3.70
C SER A 240 -10.64 -34.67 3.50
N LYS A 241 -11.70 -34.53 2.70
CA LYS A 241 -12.43 -33.25 2.55
C LYS A 241 -13.36 -33.02 3.74
N ALA A 242 -12.80 -32.82 4.93
CA ALA A 242 -13.57 -32.61 6.16
C ALA A 242 -14.35 -31.28 6.20
N PHE A 243 -14.02 -30.33 5.32
CA PHE A 243 -14.68 -29.02 5.23
C PHE A 243 -14.57 -28.45 3.81
N ASN A 244 -15.63 -27.81 3.31
CA ASN A 244 -15.74 -27.42 1.90
C ASN A 244 -15.28 -25.99 1.60
N TYR A 245 -15.45 -25.04 2.52
CA TYR A 245 -15.32 -23.61 2.25
C TYR A 245 -14.26 -22.94 3.12
N ALA A 246 -13.13 -23.62 3.35
CA ALA A 246 -12.04 -23.06 4.14
C ALA A 246 -11.39 -21.89 3.39
N LYS A 247 -11.20 -20.75 4.07
CA LYS A 247 -10.39 -19.65 3.52
C LYS A 247 -8.91 -20.07 3.45
N PRO A 248 -8.14 -19.54 2.50
CA PRO A 248 -6.69 -19.79 2.42
C PRO A 248 -5.98 -19.34 3.69
N VAL A 249 -5.03 -20.15 4.18
CA VAL A 249 -4.24 -19.77 5.37
C VAL A 249 -3.35 -18.57 5.04
N SER A 250 -2.80 -18.50 3.82
CA SER A 250 -2.01 -17.34 3.39
C SER A 250 -2.77 -16.01 3.47
N LEU A 251 -4.06 -16.00 3.11
CA LEU A 251 -4.90 -14.81 3.23
C LEU A 251 -5.00 -14.37 4.69
N ILE A 252 -5.47 -15.27 5.56
CA ILE A 252 -5.76 -14.95 6.96
C ILE A 252 -4.47 -14.61 7.71
N ARG A 253 -3.38 -15.34 7.44
CA ARG A 253 -2.05 -15.08 8.02
C ARG A 253 -1.57 -13.68 7.74
N GLU A 254 -1.64 -13.22 6.49
CA GLU A 254 -1.18 -11.86 6.18
C GLU A 254 -2.12 -10.78 6.71
N LEU A 255 -3.45 -11.02 6.75
CA LEU A 255 -4.38 -10.11 7.42
C LEU A 255 -4.05 -9.96 8.91
N VAL A 256 -3.81 -11.07 9.61
CA VAL A 256 -3.42 -11.06 11.03
C VAL A 256 -2.07 -10.37 11.20
N ARG A 257 -1.05 -10.69 10.39
CA ARG A 257 0.26 -10.03 10.44
C ARG A 257 0.13 -8.51 10.32
N GLN A 258 -0.71 -8.05 9.40
CA GLN A 258 -0.88 -6.63 9.13
C GLN A 258 -1.68 -5.92 10.22
N SER A 259 -2.49 -6.63 11.01
CA SER A 259 -3.45 -6.04 11.95
C SER A 259 -3.15 -6.31 13.42
N THR A 260 -2.08 -7.05 13.75
CA THR A 260 -1.75 -7.45 15.13
C THR A 260 -0.28 -7.25 15.48
N SER A 261 -0.02 -7.07 16.76
CA SER A 261 1.29 -7.12 17.40
C SER A 261 1.41 -8.37 18.28
N PRO A 262 2.62 -8.73 18.76
CA PRO A 262 2.76 -9.71 19.84
C PRO A 262 1.85 -9.37 21.04
N GLY A 263 1.28 -10.39 21.68
CA GLY A 263 0.39 -10.31 22.84
C GLY A 263 -1.09 -10.06 22.53
N ASP A 264 -1.41 -9.63 21.29
CA ASP A 264 -2.78 -9.35 20.87
C ASP A 264 -3.66 -10.61 20.83
N VAL A 265 -4.98 -10.39 20.97
CA VAL A 265 -5.99 -11.45 20.88
C VAL A 265 -6.74 -11.36 19.56
N VAL A 266 -6.78 -12.46 18.81
CA VAL A 266 -7.52 -12.58 17.55
C VAL A 266 -8.82 -13.34 17.79
N LEU A 267 -9.96 -12.67 17.63
CA LEU A 267 -11.29 -13.28 17.74
C LEU A 267 -11.84 -13.61 16.35
N ASP A 268 -12.26 -14.85 16.16
CA ASP A 268 -13.04 -15.28 15.00
C ASP A 268 -14.32 -15.98 15.49
N PHE A 269 -15.45 -15.30 15.34
CA PHE A 269 -16.76 -15.81 15.76
C PHE A 269 -17.54 -16.52 14.65
N PHE A 270 -16.88 -16.76 13.51
CA PHE A 270 -17.34 -17.63 12.44
C PHE A 270 -16.21 -18.57 12.01
N ALA A 271 -15.57 -19.20 13.01
CA ALA A 271 -14.28 -19.86 12.83
C ALA A 271 -14.30 -21.01 11.81
N GLY A 272 -15.41 -21.75 11.71
CA GLY A 272 -15.59 -22.87 10.78
C GLY A 272 -14.39 -23.82 10.80
N SER A 273 -13.60 -23.83 9.73
CA SER A 273 -12.40 -24.67 9.64
C SER A 273 -11.19 -24.22 10.47
N ALA A 274 -11.28 -23.20 11.31
CA ALA A 274 -10.19 -22.66 12.14
C ALA A 274 -8.93 -22.23 11.37
N THR A 275 -9.08 -21.70 10.15
CA THR A 275 -7.96 -21.11 9.39
C THR A 275 -7.29 -19.97 10.19
N THR A 276 -8.06 -19.19 10.94
CA THR A 276 -7.56 -18.09 11.77
C THR A 276 -6.64 -18.58 12.90
N ALA A 277 -7.01 -19.66 13.61
CA ALA A 277 -6.14 -20.25 14.63
C ALA A 277 -4.82 -20.72 14.03
N GLN A 278 -4.85 -21.40 12.88
CA GLN A 278 -3.61 -21.82 12.19
C GLN A 278 -2.74 -20.62 11.79
N ALA A 279 -3.33 -19.56 11.25
CA ALA A 279 -2.59 -18.35 10.90
C ALA A 279 -1.88 -17.72 12.11
N VAL A 280 -2.55 -17.68 13.27
CA VAL A 280 -1.93 -17.21 14.51
C VAL A 280 -0.78 -18.11 14.96
N MET A 281 -0.97 -19.44 14.92
CA MET A 281 0.09 -20.41 15.25
C MET A 281 1.31 -20.25 14.33
N GLU A 282 1.09 -20.10 13.02
CA GLU A 282 2.17 -19.92 12.04
C GLU A 282 2.94 -18.61 12.26
N LEU A 283 2.26 -17.52 12.59
CA LEU A 283 2.92 -16.23 12.88
C LEU A 283 3.75 -16.30 14.15
N ASN A 284 3.20 -16.84 15.24
CA ASN A 284 3.94 -16.98 16.50
C ASN A 284 5.18 -17.87 16.34
N ALA A 285 5.09 -18.95 15.55
CA ALA A 285 6.23 -19.81 15.26
C ALA A 285 7.30 -19.11 14.39
N GLU A 286 6.91 -18.18 13.52
CA GLU A 286 7.81 -17.43 12.65
C GLU A 286 8.50 -16.27 13.35
N ASP A 287 7.75 -15.44 14.09
CA ASP A 287 8.25 -14.20 14.68
C ASP A 287 8.55 -14.31 16.18
N GLY A 288 8.36 -15.49 16.78
CA GLY A 288 8.53 -15.72 18.21
C GLY A 288 7.49 -14.99 19.07
N GLY A 289 6.39 -14.55 18.47
CA GLY A 289 5.31 -13.85 19.15
C GLY A 289 4.42 -14.76 19.99
N ASP A 290 3.51 -14.12 20.72
CA ASP A 290 2.63 -14.72 21.72
C ASP A 290 1.17 -14.28 21.50
N ARG A 291 0.76 -14.07 20.24
CA ARG A 291 -0.63 -13.78 19.88
C ARG A 291 -1.54 -14.91 20.36
N ARG A 292 -2.69 -14.54 20.90
CA ARG A 292 -3.71 -15.49 21.37
C ARG A 292 -4.90 -15.48 20.42
N PHE A 293 -5.73 -16.51 20.47
CA PHE A 293 -6.92 -16.58 19.64
C PHE A 293 -8.15 -17.06 20.42
N ILE A 294 -9.33 -16.62 20.00
CA ILE A 294 -10.63 -17.11 20.46
C ILE A 294 -11.41 -17.52 19.21
N MET A 295 -11.68 -18.82 19.06
CA MET A 295 -12.49 -19.36 17.97
C MET A 295 -13.88 -19.70 18.48
N ALA A 296 -14.91 -19.12 17.88
CA ALA A 296 -16.30 -19.54 18.09
C ALA A 296 -16.90 -20.04 16.77
N SER A 297 -17.61 -21.16 16.85
CA SER A 297 -18.32 -21.79 15.74
C SER A 297 -19.60 -22.41 16.27
N SER A 298 -20.66 -22.37 15.46
CA SER A 298 -21.87 -23.13 15.75
C SER A 298 -21.63 -24.63 15.56
N THR A 299 -22.55 -25.45 16.07
CA THR A 299 -22.54 -26.90 15.81
C THR A 299 -22.93 -27.21 14.37
N GLU A 300 -23.81 -26.38 13.78
CA GLU A 300 -24.58 -26.65 12.56
C GLU A 300 -25.40 -27.94 12.61
N ALA A 301 -25.75 -28.40 13.81
CA ALA A 301 -26.68 -29.51 14.01
C ALA A 301 -28.06 -29.15 13.42
N THR A 302 -28.69 -30.12 12.78
CA THR A 302 -30.06 -30.02 12.26
C THR A 302 -30.88 -31.19 12.75
N ALA A 303 -32.20 -31.17 12.58
CA ALA A 303 -33.06 -32.32 12.88
C ALA A 303 -32.62 -33.61 12.15
N GLU A 304 -32.08 -33.48 10.94
CA GLU A 304 -31.58 -34.59 10.12
C GLU A 304 -30.16 -35.04 10.52
N ALA A 305 -29.38 -34.15 11.15
CA ALA A 305 -28.01 -34.40 11.58
C ALA A 305 -27.76 -33.82 12.99
N PRO A 306 -28.41 -34.34 14.04
CA PRO A 306 -28.36 -33.76 15.38
C PRO A 306 -26.96 -33.84 16.03
N GLU A 307 -26.16 -34.84 15.63
CA GLU A 307 -24.81 -35.06 16.15
C GLU A 307 -23.73 -34.22 15.47
N LYS A 308 -24.08 -33.49 14.40
CA LYS A 308 -23.14 -32.64 13.67
C LYS A 308 -22.63 -31.55 14.59
N ASN A 309 -21.31 -31.45 14.71
CA ASN A 309 -20.69 -30.44 15.55
C ASN A 309 -19.40 -29.93 14.90
N ILE A 310 -19.51 -28.90 14.07
CA ILE A 310 -18.35 -28.33 13.36
C ILE A 310 -17.28 -27.84 14.35
N CYS A 311 -17.69 -27.22 15.45
CA CYS A 311 -16.76 -26.74 16.46
C CYS A 311 -15.90 -27.88 17.04
N ARG A 312 -16.51 -29.03 17.35
CA ARG A 312 -15.83 -30.22 17.88
C ARG A 312 -14.99 -30.93 16.81
N ASP A 313 -15.62 -31.23 15.67
CA ASP A 313 -15.12 -32.20 14.69
C ASP A 313 -14.21 -31.57 13.63
N VAL A 314 -14.27 -30.24 13.46
CA VAL A 314 -13.47 -29.50 12.48
C VAL A 314 -12.63 -28.43 13.15
N THR A 315 -13.24 -27.48 13.87
CA THR A 315 -12.52 -26.32 14.43
C THR A 315 -11.48 -26.75 15.46
N ALA A 316 -11.90 -27.42 16.53
CA ALA A 316 -11.01 -27.92 17.58
C ALA A 316 -10.10 -29.03 17.07
N GLU A 317 -10.63 -29.92 16.23
CA GLU A 317 -9.87 -31.04 15.68
C GLU A 317 -8.72 -30.59 14.78
N ARG A 318 -8.89 -29.53 13.99
CA ARG A 318 -7.78 -28.94 13.24
C ARG A 318 -6.63 -28.53 14.16
N ILE A 319 -6.94 -27.83 15.24
CA ILE A 319 -5.92 -27.34 16.19
C ILE A 319 -5.21 -28.53 16.85
N ARG A 320 -5.95 -29.56 17.28
CA ARG A 320 -5.36 -30.80 17.81
C ARG A 320 -4.42 -31.48 16.82
N ARG A 321 -4.84 -31.60 15.55
CA ARG A 321 -4.03 -32.23 14.50
C ARG A 321 -2.79 -31.42 14.15
N LEU A 322 -2.88 -30.09 14.16
CA LEU A 322 -1.71 -29.22 13.98
C LEU A 322 -0.71 -29.40 15.13
N ASN A 323 -1.19 -29.37 16.38
CA ASN A 323 -0.34 -29.61 17.56
C ASN A 323 0.35 -30.98 17.55
N ALA A 324 -0.30 -32.01 17.00
CA ALA A 324 0.21 -33.38 16.93
C ALA A 324 0.91 -33.72 15.60
N SER A 325 1.11 -32.74 14.72
CA SER A 325 1.60 -33.01 13.37
C SER A 325 3.09 -33.33 13.33
N ASN A 326 3.45 -34.44 12.69
CA ASN A 326 4.84 -34.78 12.37
C ASN A 326 5.28 -34.28 10.98
N ASP A 327 4.40 -33.61 10.23
CA ASP A 327 4.77 -33.00 8.96
C ASP A 327 5.72 -31.83 9.24
N LYS A 328 6.88 -31.80 8.57
CA LYS A 328 7.86 -30.71 8.70
C LYS A 328 7.25 -29.32 8.49
N LYS A 329 6.18 -29.23 7.69
CA LYS A 329 5.44 -27.98 7.47
C LYS A 329 4.76 -27.45 8.74
N PHE A 330 4.30 -28.33 9.61
CA PHE A 330 3.50 -27.98 10.80
C PHE A 330 4.21 -28.31 12.11
N ALA A 331 5.38 -28.94 12.07
CA ALA A 331 6.09 -29.46 13.24
C ALA A 331 6.40 -28.40 14.32
N ASN A 332 6.50 -27.12 13.94
CA ASN A 332 6.76 -26.02 14.87
C ASN A 332 5.49 -25.32 15.39
N LEU A 333 4.31 -25.79 14.98
CA LEU A 333 3.05 -25.19 15.37
C LEU A 333 2.55 -25.82 16.67
N SER A 334 2.30 -24.98 17.66
CA SER A 334 1.72 -25.41 18.93
C SER A 334 0.83 -24.31 19.49
N ALA A 335 -0.32 -24.71 20.04
CA ALA A 335 -1.19 -23.85 20.82
C ALA A 335 -1.90 -24.65 21.90
N GLU A 336 -1.77 -24.22 23.15
CA GLU A 336 -2.65 -24.68 24.21
C GLU A 336 -4.02 -24.03 24.05
N PHE A 337 -5.10 -24.83 24.13
CA PHE A 337 -6.45 -24.29 24.03
C PHE A 337 -7.42 -25.07 24.91
N ALA A 338 -8.44 -24.36 25.40
CA ALA A 338 -9.59 -24.95 26.08
C ALA A 338 -10.77 -25.05 25.11
N TYR A 339 -11.48 -26.17 25.14
CA TYR A 339 -12.74 -26.34 24.41
C TYR A 339 -13.91 -26.08 25.36
N LEU A 340 -14.69 -25.04 25.05
CA LEU A 340 -15.85 -24.62 25.83
C LEU A 340 -17.12 -24.81 25.01
N ARG A 341 -18.24 -25.07 25.69
CA ARG A 341 -19.59 -25.09 25.09
C ARG A 341 -20.48 -24.14 25.87
N CYS A 342 -21.26 -23.35 25.16
CA CYS A 342 -22.36 -22.63 25.78
C CYS A 342 -23.41 -23.65 26.23
N ARG A 343 -23.93 -23.47 27.43
CA ARG A 343 -25.18 -24.11 27.85
C ARG A 343 -26.31 -23.16 27.54
N GLU A 344 -27.43 -23.72 27.10
CA GLU A 344 -28.68 -22.97 27.10
C GLU A 344 -29.06 -22.70 28.55
N ILE A 345 -29.56 -21.49 28.80
CA ILE A 345 -30.14 -21.07 30.06
C ILE A 345 -31.51 -20.52 29.72
N GLU A 346 -32.51 -20.81 30.55
CA GLU A 346 -33.83 -20.21 30.40
C GLU A 346 -33.71 -18.70 30.55
N PHE A 347 -34.59 -17.95 29.89
CA PHE A 347 -34.52 -16.49 29.93
C PHE A 347 -34.70 -15.97 31.36
N GLU A 348 -35.47 -16.67 32.18
CA GLU A 348 -35.70 -16.38 33.60
C GLU A 348 -34.44 -16.60 34.46
N ASP A 349 -33.50 -17.42 34.00
CA ASP A 349 -32.23 -17.72 34.67
C ASP A 349 -31.07 -16.80 34.21
N LEU A 350 -31.35 -15.83 33.31
CA LEU A 350 -30.40 -14.76 33.00
C LEU A 350 -30.26 -13.84 34.23
N ASP A 351 -29.12 -13.93 34.92
CA ASP A 351 -28.75 -12.99 35.99
C ASP A 351 -28.98 -11.54 35.53
N GLN A 352 -29.76 -10.77 36.30
CA GLN A 352 -30.08 -9.37 36.00
C GLN A 352 -28.86 -8.43 36.13
N ASP A 353 -27.71 -8.94 36.56
CA ASP A 353 -26.46 -8.20 36.79
C ASP A 353 -25.60 -7.99 35.53
N LEU A 354 -26.16 -8.20 34.33
CA LEU A 354 -25.51 -7.80 33.06
C LEU A 354 -25.59 -6.27 32.82
N THR A 355 -25.46 -5.45 33.87
CA THR A 355 -25.27 -4.02 33.70
C THR A 355 -23.86 -3.79 33.12
N PRO A 356 -23.70 -3.08 31.99
CA PRO A 356 -22.39 -2.72 31.50
C PRO A 356 -21.66 -1.92 32.58
N VAL A 357 -20.54 -2.45 33.08
CA VAL A 357 -19.69 -1.72 34.01
C VAL A 357 -19.13 -0.50 33.28
N GLY A 358 -19.73 0.67 33.51
CA GLY A 358 -19.23 1.98 33.06
C GLY A 358 -19.65 2.42 31.67
N GLY A 359 -20.92 2.84 31.52
CA GLY A 359 -21.31 3.75 30.45
C GLY A 359 -21.00 5.20 30.85
N LEU A 360 -19.88 5.74 30.37
CA LEU A 360 -19.64 7.19 30.29
C LEU A 360 -20.85 7.83 29.60
N GLY A 361 -21.50 8.77 30.31
CA GLY A 361 -22.60 9.53 29.77
C GLY A 361 -22.19 10.26 28.50
N CYS A 362 -22.96 10.06 27.43
CA CYS A 362 -23.02 11.01 26.33
C CYS A 362 -23.92 12.17 26.79
N THR A 363 -23.30 13.26 27.22
CA THR A 363 -23.87 14.62 27.15
C THR A 363 -23.11 15.41 26.10
#